data_AF-A0A9W7B568-F1
#
_entry.id   AF-A0A9W7B568-F1
#
_cell.length_a   1.000
_cell.length_b   1.000
_cell.length_c   1.000
_cell.angle_alpha   90.00
_cell.angle_beta   90.00
_cell.angle_gamma   90.00
#
_symmetry.space_group_name_H-M   'P 1'
#
loop_
_entity.id
_entity.type
_entity.pdbx_description
1 polymer ?
#
loop_
_entity_poly.entity_id
_entity_poly.type
_entity_poly.pdbx_seq_one_letter_code
_entity_poly.pdbx_strand_id
1 'polypeptide(L)'
;MSNPPHPKLPPQQQEENKLQQITSHYSSLKSAQARFIQSQSTLSTLTPSTLSKPVMVPLTQSLYVPATILDPSKVMVELGTGFYCEKSPMEAGKFMERKVALVGKNADNLYNVVVR
;
A
#
# COMPACT_ATOMS: atom_id res chain seq x y z
N MET A 1 -30.01 14.81 -27.43
CA MET A 1 -29.19 15.90 -26.85
C MET A 1 -27.72 15.50 -26.96
N SER A 2 -27.07 15.96 -28.02
CA SER A 2 -25.67 15.68 -28.34
C SER A 2 -24.76 16.51 -27.45
N ASN A 3 -23.90 15.83 -26.68
CA ASN A 3 -22.88 16.48 -25.85
C ASN A 3 -22.00 17.37 -26.73
N PRO A 4 -21.76 18.65 -26.41
CA PRO A 4 -21.00 19.55 -27.26
C PRO A 4 -19.55 19.06 -27.40
N PRO A 5 -18.88 19.32 -28.54
CA PRO A 5 -17.51 18.89 -28.76
C PRO A 5 -16.60 19.63 -27.78
N HIS A 6 -16.02 18.89 -26.82
CA HIS A 6 -14.99 19.43 -25.95
C HIS A 6 -13.83 19.96 -26.82
N PRO A 7 -13.32 21.18 -26.55
CA PRO A 7 -12.14 21.70 -27.23
C PRO A 7 -11.00 20.70 -27.04
N LYS A 8 -10.48 20.16 -28.15
CA LYS A 8 -9.30 19.29 -28.10
C LYS A 8 -8.13 20.17 -27.68
N LEU A 9 -7.57 19.91 -26.49
CA LEU A 9 -6.34 20.56 -26.04
C LEU A 9 -5.27 20.47 -27.14
N PRO A 10 -4.42 21.49 -27.30
CA PRO A 10 -3.25 21.43 -28.15
C PRO A 10 -2.48 20.12 -27.93
N PRO A 11 -1.94 19.49 -28.99
CA PRO A 11 -1.25 18.19 -28.88
C PRO A 11 -0.17 18.17 -27.78
N GLN A 12 0.60 19.25 -27.66
CA GLN A 12 1.63 19.42 -26.62
C GLN A 12 1.06 19.34 -25.20
N GLN A 13 -0.09 19.97 -24.94
CA GLN A 13 -0.74 19.91 -23.63
C GLN A 13 -1.32 18.53 -23.35
N GLN A 14 -1.74 17.76 -24.35
CA GLN A 14 -2.20 16.38 -24.15
C GLN A 14 -1.06 15.44 -23.76
N GLU A 15 0.11 15.59 -24.39
CA GLU A 15 1.30 14.80 -24.06
C GLU A 15 1.81 15.10 -22.65
N GLU A 16 1.88 16.38 -22.29
CA GLU A 16 2.32 16.78 -20.96
C GLU A 16 1.37 16.30 -19.85
N ASN A 17 0.05 16.40 -20.07
CA ASN A 17 -0.93 15.85 -19.12
C ASN A 17 -0.79 14.33 -18.95
N LYS A 18 -0.57 13.58 -20.04
CA LYS A 18 -0.35 12.13 -19.96
C LYS A 18 0.90 11.81 -19.15
N LEU A 19 2.00 12.54 -19.37
CA LEU A 19 3.25 12.33 -18.65
C LEU A 19 3.08 12.62 -17.14
N GLN A 20 2.37 13.68 -16.80
CA GLN A 20 2.04 14.01 -15.40
C GLN A 20 1.17 12.92 -14.74
N GLN A 21 0.15 12.42 -15.44
CA GLN A 21 -0.70 11.34 -14.94
C GLN A 21 0.10 10.06 -14.69
N ILE A 22 0.95 9.65 -15.64
CA ILE A 22 1.78 8.45 -15.50
C ILE A 22 2.76 8.60 -14.33
N THR A 23 3.39 9.77 -14.19
CA THR A 23 4.30 10.07 -13.07
C THR A 23 3.58 9.99 -11.73
N SER A 24 2.36 10.53 -11.64
CA SER A 24 1.52 10.45 -10.43
C SER A 24 1.15 9.01 -10.07
N HIS A 25 0.76 8.20 -11.06
CA HIS A 25 0.47 6.78 -10.86
C HIS A 25 1.69 5.98 -10.41
N TYR A 26 2.85 6.23 -11.01
CA TYR A 26 4.11 5.62 -10.61
C TYR A 26 4.45 5.95 -9.14
N SER A 27 4.38 7.23 -8.75
CA SER A 27 4.61 7.67 -7.37
C SER A 27 3.64 7.01 -6.38
N SER A 28 2.37 6.87 -6.76
CA SER A 28 1.34 6.19 -5.95
C SER A 28 1.67 4.71 -5.73
N LEU A 29 2.12 4.01 -6.78
CA LEU A 29 2.55 2.61 -6.67
C LEU A 29 3.80 2.46 -5.80
N LYS A 30 4.80 3.32 -5.95
CA LYS A 30 6.00 3.29 -5.08
C LYS A 30 5.65 3.56 -3.61
N SER A 31 4.73 4.49 -3.36
CA SER A 31 4.22 4.77 -2.01
C SER A 31 3.49 3.56 -1.42
N ALA A 32 2.67 2.86 -2.21
CA ALA A 32 2.01 1.62 -1.78
C ALA A 32 3.02 0.49 -1.51
N GLN A 33 4.04 0.34 -2.37
CA GLN A 33 5.12 -0.62 -2.18
C GLN A 33 5.85 -0.39 -0.84
N ALA A 34 6.20 0.86 -0.53
CA ALA A 34 6.84 1.21 0.73
C ALA A 34 5.98 0.87 1.96
N ARG A 35 4.66 1.07 1.89
CA ARG A 35 3.74 0.68 2.97
C ARG A 35 3.69 -0.83 3.18
N PHE A 36 3.73 -1.62 2.12
CA PHE A 36 3.78 -3.09 2.24
C PHE A 36 5.10 -3.58 2.83
N ILE A 37 6.24 -2.96 2.44
CA ILE A 37 7.55 -3.25 3.04
C ILE A 37 7.57 -2.91 4.54
N GLN A 38 7.03 -1.75 4.91
CA GLN A 38 6.91 -1.34 6.31
C GLN A 38 6.00 -2.28 7.12
N SER A 39 4.92 -2.77 6.50
CA SER A 39 4.03 -3.75 7.14
C SER A 39 4.77 -5.08 7.37
N GLN A 40 5.55 -5.53 6.39
CA GLN A 40 6.39 -6.73 6.51
C GLN A 40 7.43 -6.60 7.62
N SER A 41 8.13 -5.46 7.71
CA SER A 41 9.10 -5.23 8.80
C SER A 41 8.43 -5.12 10.17
N THR A 42 7.19 -4.62 10.24
CA THR A 42 6.43 -4.59 11.49
C THR A 42 6.08 -6.01 11.96
N LEU A 43 5.71 -6.91 11.04
CA LEU A 43 5.42 -8.31 11.38
C LEU A 43 6.63 -9.02 12.02
N SER A 44 7.86 -8.69 11.64
CA SER A 44 9.05 -9.30 12.25
C SER A 44 9.35 -8.81 13.68
N THR A 45 8.73 -7.69 14.09
CA THR A 45 8.83 -7.18 15.48
C THR A 45 7.85 -7.86 16.44
N LEU A 46 6.86 -8.60 15.90
CA LEU A 46 5.94 -9.42 16.70
C LEU A 46 6.68 -10.68 17.15
N THR A 47 7.26 -10.61 18.33
CA THR A 47 7.93 -11.74 18.98
C THR A 47 7.17 -12.14 20.25
N PRO A 48 7.39 -13.35 20.79
CA PRO A 48 6.83 -13.71 22.09
C PRO A 48 7.22 -12.74 23.22
N SER A 49 8.35 -12.04 23.10
CA SER A 49 8.78 -11.01 24.05
C SER A 49 7.92 -9.73 24.02
N THR A 50 7.07 -9.59 23.01
CA THR A 50 6.16 -8.45 22.83
C THR A 50 4.84 -8.64 23.60
N LEU A 51 4.55 -9.84 24.13
CA LEU A 51 3.30 -10.16 24.85
C LEU A 51 3.07 -9.31 26.10
N SER A 52 4.16 -8.99 26.81
CA SER A 52 4.11 -8.37 28.13
C SER A 52 4.45 -6.88 28.12
N LYS A 53 4.72 -6.32 26.93
CA LYS A 53 5.10 -4.91 26.79
C LYS A 53 3.89 -4.08 26.34
N PRO A 54 3.57 -2.98 27.03
CA PRO A 54 2.55 -2.06 26.56
C PRO A 54 2.99 -1.41 25.24
N VAL A 55 2.09 -1.42 24.27
CA VAL A 55 2.22 -0.77 22.96
C VAL A 55 1.26 0.41 22.90
N MET A 56 1.70 1.52 22.30
CA MET A 56 0.84 2.69 22.09
C MET A 56 0.08 2.51 20.78
N VAL A 57 -1.25 2.39 20.86
CA VAL A 57 -2.12 2.26 19.69
C VAL A 57 -2.78 3.62 19.39
N PRO A 58 -2.71 4.12 18.15
CA PRO A 58 -3.40 5.34 17.78
C PRO A 58 -4.92 5.09 17.68
N LEU A 59 -5.71 5.89 18.39
CA LEU A 59 -7.17 5.97 18.20
C LEU A 59 -7.53 7.03 17.17
N THR A 60 -6.79 8.15 17.19
CA THR A 60 -6.90 9.27 16.25
C THR A 60 -5.50 9.80 15.95
N GLN A 61 -5.38 10.84 15.10
CA GLN A 61 -4.09 11.46 14.79
C GLN A 61 -3.37 12.07 16.00
N SER A 62 -4.11 12.44 17.06
CA SER A 62 -3.56 13.14 18.24
C SER A 62 -3.71 12.37 19.54
N LEU A 63 -4.30 11.16 19.51
CA LEU A 63 -4.58 10.37 20.71
C LEU A 63 -4.04 8.95 20.56
N TYR A 64 -3.18 8.56 21.51
CA TYR A 64 -2.64 7.21 21.63
C TYR A 64 -3.04 6.62 22.97
N VAL A 65 -3.39 5.34 22.98
CA VAL A 65 -3.72 4.60 24.21
C VAL A 65 -2.77 3.43 24.40
N PRO A 66 -2.34 3.16 25.64
CA PRO A 66 -1.57 1.96 25.95
C PRO A 66 -2.47 0.72 25.81
N ALA A 67 -1.97 -0.30 25.12
CA ALA A 67 -2.63 -1.58 24.95
C ALA A 67 -1.61 -2.73 25.03
N THR A 68 -2.08 -3.92 25.36
CA THR A 68 -1.26 -5.13 25.40
C THR A 68 -1.73 -6.08 24.31
N ILE A 69 -0.78 -6.68 23.58
CA ILE A 69 -1.08 -7.66 22.53
C ILE A 69 -1.43 -8.98 23.19
N LEU A 70 -2.67 -9.47 22.99
CA LEU A 70 -3.14 -10.72 23.57
C LEU A 70 -2.47 -11.95 22.93
N ASP A 71 -2.42 -11.99 21.59
CA ASP A 71 -1.87 -13.12 20.84
C ASP A 71 -1.06 -12.62 19.63
N PRO A 72 0.28 -12.67 19.66
CA PRO A 72 1.15 -12.24 18.57
C PRO A 72 1.26 -13.30 17.47
N SER A 73 0.70 -14.50 17.67
CA SER A 73 0.66 -15.55 16.65
C SER A 73 -0.46 -15.34 15.64
N LYS A 74 -1.32 -14.34 15.86
CA LYS A 74 -2.47 -14.01 15.02
C LYS A 74 -2.42 -12.57 14.58
N VAL A 75 -2.53 -12.36 13.27
CA VAL A 75 -2.62 -11.03 12.66
C VAL A 75 -3.79 -10.99 11.68
N MET A 76 -4.43 -9.84 11.58
CA MET A 76 -5.50 -9.62 10.62
C MET A 76 -4.94 -9.09 9.30
N VAL A 77 -5.30 -9.73 8.19
CA VAL A 77 -4.87 -9.35 6.84
C VAL A 77 -6.10 -8.98 6.01
N GLU A 78 -6.06 -7.78 5.41
CA GLU A 78 -7.06 -7.31 4.45
C GLU A 78 -6.83 -7.95 3.08
N LEU A 79 -7.87 -8.55 2.51
CA LEU A 79 -7.82 -9.29 1.24
C LEU A 79 -8.32 -8.47 0.05
N GLY A 80 -9.08 -7.42 0.29
CA GLY A 80 -9.78 -6.61 -0.71
C GLY A 80 -11.27 -6.48 -0.39
N THR A 81 -11.92 -5.45 -0.92
CA THR A 81 -13.38 -5.25 -0.84
C THR A 81 -13.96 -5.27 0.59
N GLY A 82 -13.13 -4.97 1.60
CA GLY A 82 -13.53 -4.97 3.01
C GLY A 82 -13.52 -6.34 3.69
N PHE A 83 -12.94 -7.38 3.06
CA PHE A 83 -12.78 -8.69 3.69
C PHE A 83 -11.45 -8.80 4.42
N TYR A 84 -11.50 -9.40 5.61
CA TYR A 84 -10.35 -9.62 6.48
C TYR A 84 -10.25 -11.10 6.84
N CYS A 85 -9.03 -11.60 6.95
CA CYS A 85 -8.76 -12.95 7.42
C CYS A 85 -7.69 -12.95 8.52
N GLU A 86 -7.83 -13.87 9.46
CA GLU A 86 -6.79 -14.14 10.46
C GLU A 86 -5.70 -15.03 9.83
N LYS A 87 -4.45 -14.65 10.05
CA LYS A 87 -3.26 -15.35 9.54
C LYS A 87 -2.17 -15.39 10.59
N SER A 88 -1.27 -16.36 10.48
CA SER A 88 -0.01 -16.33 11.23
C SER A 88 0.92 -15.22 10.69
N PRO A 89 1.82 -14.64 11.51
CA PRO A 89 2.82 -13.68 11.05
C PRO A 89 3.65 -14.17 9.86
N MET A 90 3.95 -15.47 9.82
CA MET A 90 4.68 -16.08 8.71
C MET A 90 3.86 -16.09 7.41
N GLU A 91 2.59 -16.49 7.46
CA GLU A 91 1.70 -16.45 6.28
C GLU A 91 1.44 -15.01 5.82
N ALA A 92 1.24 -14.09 6.76
CA ALA A 92 1.07 -12.68 6.47
C ALA A 92 2.33 -12.08 5.82
N GLY A 93 3.53 -12.46 6.27
CA GLY A 93 4.80 -12.08 5.64
C GLY A 93 4.87 -12.51 4.18
N LYS A 94 4.56 -13.79 3.88
CA LYS A 94 4.47 -14.29 2.50
C LYS A 94 3.42 -13.58 1.67
N PHE A 95 2.29 -13.21 2.28
CA PHE A 95 1.27 -12.42 1.60
C PHE A 95 1.78 -11.02 1.24
N MET A 96 2.49 -10.36 2.15
CA MET A 96 3.10 -9.05 1.89
C MET A 96 4.19 -9.12 0.83
N GLU A 97 5.04 -10.15 0.82
CA GLU A 97 6.02 -10.38 -0.25
C GLU A 97 5.38 -10.41 -1.64
N ARG A 98 4.27 -11.14 -1.78
CA ARG A 98 3.51 -11.17 -3.04
C ARG A 98 2.93 -9.80 -3.41
N LYS A 99 2.44 -9.03 -2.44
CA LYS A 99 1.93 -7.67 -2.68
C LYS A 99 3.04 -6.71 -3.09
N VAL A 100 4.21 -6.78 -2.46
CA VAL A 100 5.40 -5.97 -2.82
C VAL A 100 5.84 -6.28 -4.24
N ALA A 101 5.93 -7.57 -4.59
CA ALA A 101 6.31 -8.01 -5.94
C ALA A 101 5.29 -7.56 -7.00
N LEU A 102 3.99 -7.68 -6.71
CA LEU A 102 2.92 -7.26 -7.60
C LEU A 102 2.97 -5.75 -7.89
N VAL A 103 3.07 -4.93 -6.83
CA VAL A 103 3.13 -3.46 -6.98
C VAL A 103 4.44 -3.02 -7.62
N GLY A 104 5.55 -3.68 -7.31
CA GLY A 104 6.85 -3.46 -7.95
C GLY A 104 6.77 -3.69 -9.46
N LYS A 105 6.27 -4.85 -9.88
CA LYS A 105 6.07 -5.18 -11.30
C LYS A 105 5.16 -4.17 -12.01
N ASN A 106 4.09 -3.72 -11.35
CA ASN A 106 3.21 -2.69 -11.91
C ASN A 106 3.91 -1.34 -12.07
N ALA A 107 4.76 -0.95 -11.12
CA ALA A 107 5.55 0.27 -11.20
C ALA A 107 6.59 0.19 -12.33
N ASP A 108 7.28 -0.94 -12.48
CA ASP A 108 8.27 -1.17 -13.54
C ASP A 108 7.60 -1.14 -14.93
N ASN A 109 6.41 -1.75 -15.06
CA ASN A 109 5.63 -1.68 -16.30
C ASN A 109 5.28 -0.23 -16.68
N LEU A 110 4.89 0.61 -15.70
CA LEU A 110 4.63 2.03 -15.93
C LEU A 110 5.88 2.80 -16.30
N TYR A 111 7.01 2.53 -15.63
CA TYR A 111 8.29 3.14 -15.96
C TYR A 111 8.71 2.84 -17.41
N ASN A 112 8.55 1.59 -17.85
CA ASN A 112 8.85 1.18 -19.22
C ASN A 112 7.96 1.85 -20.28
N VAL A 113 6.76 2.33 -19.92
CA VAL A 113 5.88 3.10 -20.83
C VAL A 113 6.36 4.54 -20.97
N VAL A 114 7.06 5.09 -19.96
CA VAL A 114 7.61 6.46 -20.01
C VAL A 114 8.94 6.53 -20.76
N VAL A 115 9.76 5.48 -20.62
CA VAL A 115 11.13 5.44 -21.18
C VAL A 115 11.17 4.92 -22.63
N ARG A 116 10.07 4.32 -23.12
CA ARG A 116 9.90 3.98 -24.54
C ARG A 116 9.34 5.17 -25.32
#